data_AF-A0A429FGC1-F1
#
_entry.id   AF-A0A429FGC1-F1
#
_cell.length_a   1.000
_cell.length_b   1.000
_cell.length_c   1.000
_cell.angle_alpha   90.00
_cell.angle_beta   90.00
_cell.angle_gamma   90.00
#
_symmetry.space_group_name_H-M   'P 1'
#
loop_
_entity.id
_entity.type
_entity.pdbx_description
1 polymer ?
#
loop_
_entity_poly.entity_id
_entity_poly.type
_entity_poly.pdbx_seq_one_letter_code
_entity_poly.pdbx_strand_id
1 'polypeptide(L)'
;MTRLARSAAGPSTVLLIATVVAGCSPAPVSPPPSPTTTRTIGLATRVPPYAGAPAVRDPLPFTVLSGHPCATALTPAQVKQILGIEATGKPDRNEPAGPTCLWENPVTARMVRVGYATTHRQGLSAIYPAPGPDEGRVWRELMVGGYPAVATAEDPEWYCTVMVGLADDAAVGVALIGRVGDTRDVCAATGQSADLVVTTLRKQVGR
;
A
#
# COMPACT_ATOMS: atom_id res chain seq x y z
N MET A 1 -3.53 31.83 -62.96
CA MET A 1 -4.83 31.27 -63.37
C MET A 1 -5.74 31.30 -62.14
N THR A 2 -6.51 32.37 -61.88
CA THR A 2 -7.98 32.50 -62.14
C THR A 2 -8.78 31.32 -61.52
N ARG A 3 -9.80 31.44 -60.66
CA ARG A 3 -10.73 32.52 -60.24
C ARG A 3 -11.30 32.24 -58.83
N LEU A 4 -11.77 33.32 -58.18
CA LEU A 4 -12.79 33.35 -57.11
C LEU A 4 -14.12 32.68 -57.51
N ALA A 5 -14.94 32.26 -56.54
CA ALA A 5 -16.27 32.86 -56.29
C ALA A 5 -17.03 32.23 -55.10
N ARG A 6 -17.56 33.13 -54.25
CA ARG A 6 -18.67 32.97 -53.30
C ARG A 6 -20.01 32.73 -54.02
N SER A 7 -20.99 32.15 -53.32
CA SER A 7 -22.42 32.58 -53.22
C SER A 7 -23.15 31.58 -52.29
N ALA A 8 -23.92 31.89 -51.23
CA ALA A 8 -24.90 32.92 -50.87
C ALA A 8 -26.38 32.46 -51.02
N ALA A 9 -27.18 32.72 -49.97
CA ALA A 9 -28.67 32.70 -49.86
C ALA A 9 -29.38 31.33 -50.00
N GLY A 10 -30.47 30.99 -49.31
CA GLY A 10 -31.44 31.71 -48.48
C GLY A 10 -32.55 30.70 -48.04
N PRO A 11 -33.56 31.11 -47.27
CA PRO A 11 -34.33 30.26 -46.34
C PRO A 11 -35.57 29.60 -46.98
N SER A 12 -36.09 28.55 -46.35
CA SER A 12 -37.47 28.07 -46.59
C SER A 12 -38.06 27.45 -45.34
N THR A 13 -38.88 28.25 -44.67
CA THR A 13 -39.77 27.88 -43.59
C THR A 13 -40.95 27.11 -44.18
N VAL A 14 -41.20 25.87 -43.75
CA VAL A 14 -42.48 25.19 -43.94
C VAL A 14 -43.01 24.80 -42.57
N LEU A 15 -44.09 25.47 -42.20
CA LEU A 15 -44.93 25.22 -41.04
C LEU A 15 -45.86 24.04 -41.37
N LEU A 16 -45.80 22.96 -40.60
CA LEU A 16 -46.79 21.88 -40.62
C LEU A 16 -47.24 21.58 -39.19
N ILE A 17 -48.47 21.98 -38.90
CA ILE A 17 -49.22 21.69 -37.69
C ILE A 17 -49.97 20.38 -37.96
N ALA A 18 -49.80 19.36 -37.13
CA ALA A 18 -50.72 18.23 -37.07
C ALA A 18 -50.71 17.51 -35.71
N THR A 19 -51.79 17.79 -34.96
CA THR A 19 -52.65 16.84 -34.21
C THR A 19 -52.07 15.95 -33.11
N VAL A 20 -52.63 16.20 -31.93
CA VAL A 20 -52.50 15.50 -30.66
C VAL A 20 -53.15 14.12 -30.72
N VAL A 21 -52.44 13.08 -30.27
CA VAL A 21 -53.06 11.84 -29.77
C VAL A 21 -52.44 11.57 -28.40
N ALA A 22 -53.19 11.89 -27.35
CA ALA A 22 -52.84 11.56 -25.98
C ALA A 22 -53.17 10.08 -25.72
N GLY A 23 -52.15 9.23 -25.77
CA GLY A 23 -52.24 7.84 -25.31
C GLY A 23 -52.18 7.78 -23.78
N CYS A 24 -53.30 7.50 -23.11
CA CYS A 24 -53.33 7.16 -21.70
C CYS A 24 -52.83 5.72 -21.51
N SER A 25 -51.53 5.54 -21.25
CA SER A 25 -50.99 4.30 -20.71
C SER A 25 -51.23 4.25 -19.20
N PRO A 26 -51.77 3.16 -18.63
CA PRO A 26 -51.81 3.00 -17.18
C PRO A 26 -50.39 2.91 -16.63
N ALA A 27 -50.10 3.73 -15.61
CA ALA A 27 -48.81 3.76 -14.94
C ALA A 27 -48.51 2.39 -14.27
N PRO A 28 -47.25 1.92 -14.28
CA PRO A 28 -46.86 0.76 -13.50
C PRO A 28 -47.08 1.02 -12.01
N VAL A 29 -47.82 0.13 -11.36
CA VAL A 29 -47.99 0.12 -9.90
C VAL A 29 -46.61 -0.03 -9.27
N SER A 30 -46.18 0.96 -8.51
CA SER A 30 -44.90 0.92 -7.78
C SER A 30 -44.96 -0.20 -6.73
N PRO A 31 -43.95 -1.10 -6.65
CA PRO A 31 -43.87 -2.05 -5.55
C PRO A 31 -43.66 -1.28 -4.23
N PRO A 32 -44.16 -1.80 -3.10
CA PRO A 32 -44.01 -1.14 -1.79
C PRO A 32 -42.52 -0.92 -1.48
N PRO A 33 -42.16 0.16 -0.76
CA PRO A 33 -40.78 0.41 -0.40
C PRO A 33 -40.25 -0.81 0.36
N SER A 34 -39.19 -1.41 -0.18
CA SER A 34 -38.41 -2.40 0.56
C SER A 34 -37.99 -1.79 1.89
N PRO A 35 -37.94 -2.57 3.00
CA PRO A 35 -37.54 -2.04 4.28
C PRO A 35 -36.14 -1.42 4.12
N THR A 36 -36.08 -0.09 4.25
CA THR A 36 -34.81 0.63 4.44
C THR A 36 -34.25 0.08 5.73
N THR A 37 -33.35 -0.90 5.59
CA THR A 37 -32.49 -1.28 6.69
C THR A 37 -31.60 -0.07 6.89
N THR A 38 -31.99 0.81 7.83
CA THR A 38 -31.08 1.80 8.38
C THR A 38 -29.92 0.99 8.93
N ARG A 39 -28.86 0.88 8.14
CA ARG A 39 -27.61 0.28 8.57
C ARG A 39 -27.07 1.25 9.60
N THR A 40 -27.40 0.99 10.86
CA THR A 40 -26.63 1.52 11.97
C THR A 40 -25.19 1.19 11.63
N ILE A 41 -24.41 2.20 11.24
CA ILE A 41 -22.95 2.10 11.24
C ILE A 41 -22.61 2.06 12.72
N GLY A 42 -22.79 0.89 13.33
CA GLY A 42 -22.03 0.57 14.51
C GLY A 42 -20.57 0.78 14.12
N LEU A 43 -19.75 1.28 15.04
CA LEU A 43 -18.30 1.16 14.93
C LEU A 43 -17.99 -0.34 14.79
N ALA A 44 -18.07 -0.86 13.58
CA ALA A 44 -17.58 -2.18 13.25
C ALA A 44 -16.06 -2.01 13.26
N THR A 45 -15.43 -2.46 14.35
CA THR A 45 -14.01 -2.76 14.37
C THR A 45 -13.79 -3.72 13.19
N ARG A 46 -13.25 -3.21 12.08
CA ARG A 46 -13.01 -4.03 10.89
C ARG A 46 -11.89 -5.00 11.23
N VAL A 47 -12.18 -6.29 11.11
CA VAL A 47 -11.17 -7.34 11.25
C VAL A 47 -10.38 -7.38 9.94
N PRO A 48 -9.04 -7.23 9.97
CA PRO A 48 -8.19 -7.43 8.80
C PRO A 48 -8.35 -8.84 8.18
N PRO A 49 -8.14 -9.00 6.87
CA PRO A 49 -7.73 -7.98 5.92
C PRO A 49 -8.94 -7.18 5.36
N TYR A 50 -8.75 -5.90 5.06
CA TYR A 50 -9.80 -5.05 4.46
C TYR A 50 -9.23 -4.02 3.47
N ALA A 51 -10.11 -3.24 2.84
CA ALA A 51 -9.76 -2.18 1.87
C ALA A 51 -8.93 -2.65 0.66
N GLY A 52 -9.05 -3.94 0.31
CA GLY A 52 -8.31 -4.55 -0.80
C GLY A 52 -6.97 -5.16 -0.40
N ALA A 53 -6.59 -5.14 0.89
CA ALA A 53 -5.40 -5.83 1.36
C ALA A 53 -5.51 -7.34 1.09
N PRO A 54 -4.46 -7.99 0.55
CA PRO A 54 -4.46 -9.42 0.30
C PRO A 54 -4.41 -10.20 1.62
N ALA A 55 -5.14 -11.31 1.69
CA ALA A 55 -5.06 -12.25 2.80
C ALA A 55 -3.73 -13.02 2.79
N VAL A 56 -3.22 -13.34 3.97
CA VAL A 56 -1.98 -14.11 4.16
C VAL A 56 -2.31 -15.59 4.27
N ARG A 57 -1.84 -16.40 3.30
CA ARG A 57 -2.16 -17.84 3.23
C ARG A 57 -1.51 -18.67 4.34
N ASP A 58 -0.24 -18.43 4.62
CA ASP A 58 0.57 -19.20 5.57
C ASP A 58 1.08 -18.28 6.69
N PRO A 59 0.21 -17.85 7.61
CA PRO A 59 0.53 -16.81 8.59
C PRO A 59 1.60 -17.26 9.59
N LEU A 60 2.49 -16.34 9.96
CA LEU A 60 3.37 -16.55 11.12
C LEU A 60 2.62 -16.25 12.42
N PRO A 61 2.93 -16.97 13.51
CA PRO A 61 2.38 -16.63 14.81
C PRO A 61 2.88 -15.24 15.24
N PHE A 62 2.00 -14.45 15.87
CA PHE A 62 2.34 -13.10 16.33
C PHE A 62 3.54 -13.05 17.29
N THR A 63 3.87 -14.17 17.95
CA THR A 63 5.00 -14.30 18.87
C THR A 63 6.35 -13.97 18.24
N VAL A 64 6.49 -14.10 16.90
CA VAL A 64 7.72 -13.67 16.19
C VAL A 64 7.97 -12.15 16.30
N LEU A 65 6.95 -11.36 16.65
CA LEU A 65 7.03 -9.91 16.84
C LEU A 65 7.03 -9.48 18.31
N SER A 66 7.11 -10.41 19.28
CA SER A 66 7.07 -10.08 20.71
C SER A 66 8.39 -9.50 21.25
N GLY A 67 9.51 -9.69 20.53
CA GLY A 67 10.81 -9.11 20.88
C GLY A 67 11.01 -7.69 20.34
N HIS A 68 12.15 -7.08 20.66
CA HIS A 68 12.55 -5.81 20.06
C HIS A 68 13.32 -6.06 18.75
N PRO A 69 13.01 -5.37 17.63
CA PRO A 69 13.64 -5.63 16.33
C PRO A 69 15.16 -5.51 16.33
N CYS A 70 15.75 -4.68 17.20
CA CYS A 70 17.21 -4.61 17.34
C CYS A 70 17.88 -5.94 17.71
N ALA A 71 17.17 -6.82 18.42
CA ALA A 71 17.66 -8.12 18.82
C ALA A 71 17.19 -9.24 17.88
N THR A 72 16.03 -9.07 17.25
CA THR A 72 15.31 -10.19 16.60
C THR A 72 15.11 -10.04 15.10
N ALA A 73 15.27 -8.85 14.51
CA ALA A 73 14.95 -8.63 13.09
C ALA A 73 16.10 -8.98 12.14
N LEU A 74 17.32 -8.60 12.49
CA LEU A 74 18.51 -8.78 11.66
C LEU A 74 19.69 -9.29 12.50
N THR A 75 20.48 -10.19 11.92
CA THR A 75 21.76 -10.60 12.49
C THR A 75 22.85 -9.57 12.16
N PRO A 76 23.96 -9.51 12.92
CA PRO A 76 25.09 -8.62 12.58
C PRO A 76 25.62 -8.81 11.15
N ALA A 77 25.64 -10.06 10.67
CA ALA A 77 26.07 -10.38 9.31
C ALA A 77 25.10 -9.82 8.25
N GLN A 78 23.79 -9.87 8.50
CA GLN A 78 22.79 -9.28 7.60
C GLN A 78 22.87 -7.74 7.60
N VAL A 79 23.11 -7.12 8.75
CA VAL A 79 23.36 -5.66 8.83
C VAL A 79 24.58 -5.28 7.99
N LYS A 80 25.69 -6.03 8.12
CA LYS A 80 26.89 -5.85 7.29
C LYS A 80 26.63 -6.04 5.81
N GLN A 81 25.80 -7.03 5.44
CA GLN A 81 25.40 -7.25 4.06
C GLN A 81 24.63 -6.05 3.48
N ILE A 82 23.74 -5.44 4.26
CA ILE A 82 22.90 -4.32 3.82
C ILE A 82 23.69 -3.00 3.76
N LEU A 83 24.45 -2.71 4.81
CA LEU A 83 25.11 -1.42 5.03
C LEU A 83 26.59 -1.38 4.66
N GLY A 84 27.20 -2.53 4.39
CA GLY A 84 28.64 -2.66 4.13
C GLY A 84 29.52 -2.62 5.39
N ILE A 85 28.93 -2.37 6.57
CA ILE A 85 29.62 -2.32 7.85
C ILE A 85 28.81 -3.05 8.92
N GLU A 86 29.49 -3.51 9.96
CA GLU A 86 28.81 -3.88 11.19
C GLU A 86 28.33 -2.61 11.89
N ALA A 87 27.06 -2.59 12.29
CA ALA A 87 26.46 -1.48 12.99
C ALA A 87 25.61 -2.01 14.15
N THR A 88 25.62 -1.28 15.26
CA THR A 88 24.77 -1.57 16.42
C THR A 88 23.40 -0.96 16.20
N GLY A 89 22.35 -1.76 16.41
CA GLY A 89 20.97 -1.30 16.30
C GLY A 89 20.61 -0.32 17.41
N LYS A 90 20.02 0.81 17.03
CA LYS A 90 19.51 1.84 17.93
C LYS A 90 17.98 1.71 18.04
N PRO A 91 17.43 1.49 19.24
CA PRO A 91 16.00 1.47 19.44
C PRO A 91 15.39 2.85 19.16
N ASP A 92 14.29 2.86 18.39
CA ASP A 92 13.39 4.00 18.33
C ASP A 92 12.14 3.67 19.16
N ARG A 93 11.97 4.41 20.26
CA ARG A 93 10.87 4.21 21.22
C ARG A 93 9.67 5.10 20.94
N ASN A 94 9.78 6.05 20.02
CA ASN A 94 8.74 7.04 19.76
C ASN A 94 7.87 6.65 18.56
N GLU A 95 8.13 5.51 17.94
CA GLU A 95 7.37 5.07 16.77
C GLU A 95 5.94 4.61 17.17
N PRO A 96 4.88 5.25 16.65
CA PRO A 96 3.50 4.92 17.05
C PRO A 96 3.08 3.50 16.65
N ALA A 97 3.62 2.98 15.54
CA ALA A 97 3.26 1.67 15.00
C ALA A 97 3.77 0.49 15.84
N GLY A 98 4.78 0.71 16.70
CA GLY A 98 5.37 -0.29 17.59
C GLY A 98 6.90 -0.23 17.65
N PRO A 99 7.55 -1.19 18.34
CA PRO A 99 8.99 -1.22 18.53
C PRO A 99 9.74 -1.16 17.20
N THR A 100 10.75 -0.30 17.13
CA THR A 100 11.49 -0.03 15.90
C THR A 100 13.00 0.00 16.19
N CYS A 101 13.78 -0.44 15.21
CA CYS A 101 15.23 -0.38 15.27
C CYS A 101 15.82 0.27 14.03
N LEU A 102 16.88 1.05 14.23
CA LEU A 102 17.65 1.71 13.18
C LEU A 102 19.10 1.24 13.23
N TRP A 103 19.66 0.92 12.07
CA TRP A 103 21.09 0.74 11.87
C TRP A 103 21.57 1.74 10.83
N GLU A 104 22.74 2.32 11.04
CA GLU A 104 23.28 3.36 10.16
C GLU A 104 24.75 3.11 9.82
N ASN A 105 25.12 3.49 8.60
CA ASN A 105 26.48 3.66 8.16
C ASN A 105 26.78 5.16 8.08
N PRO A 106 27.54 5.74 9.03
CA PRO A 106 27.80 7.17 9.06
C PRO A 106 28.71 7.63 7.91
N VAL A 107 29.48 6.74 7.29
CA VAL A 107 30.37 7.07 6.16
C VAL A 107 29.57 7.28 4.88
N THR A 108 28.56 6.44 4.64
CA THR A 108 27.74 6.49 3.42
C THR A 108 26.38 7.16 3.62
N ALA A 109 26.06 7.59 4.85
CA ALA A 109 24.74 8.06 5.28
C ALA A 109 23.59 7.09 4.90
N ARG A 110 23.88 5.78 4.85
CA ARG A 110 22.87 4.75 4.54
C ARG A 110 22.31 4.19 5.83
N MET A 111 21.01 3.93 5.84
CA MET A 111 20.33 3.39 7.01
C MET A 111 19.39 2.26 6.61
N VAL A 112 19.22 1.30 7.52
CA VAL A 112 18.12 0.34 7.48
C VAL A 112 17.32 0.48 8.76
N ARG A 113 16.00 0.59 8.62
CA ARG A 113 15.05 0.68 9.71
C ARG A 113 14.11 -0.51 9.63
N VAL A 114 13.88 -1.17 10.76
CA VAL A 114 12.90 -2.27 10.87
C VAL A 114 11.95 -1.98 12.02
N GLY A 115 10.66 -1.96 11.74
CA GLY A 115 9.58 -1.71 12.71
C GLY A 115 8.59 -2.86 12.75
N TYR A 116 8.19 -3.26 13.96
CA TYR A 116 7.14 -4.25 14.17
C TYR A 116 5.80 -3.53 14.36
N ALA A 117 4.91 -3.66 13.37
CA ALA A 117 3.60 -2.99 13.36
C ALA A 117 2.60 -3.71 14.29
N THR A 118 2.84 -3.59 15.59
CA THR A 118 2.19 -4.39 16.64
C THR A 118 1.10 -3.62 17.39
N THR A 119 1.13 -2.28 17.39
CA THR A 119 0.21 -1.45 18.20
C THR A 119 -1.25 -1.62 17.78
N HIS A 120 -1.54 -1.56 16.48
CA HIS A 120 -2.93 -1.51 15.98
C HIS A 120 -3.44 -2.84 15.43
N ARG A 121 -2.55 -3.84 15.24
CA ARG A 121 -2.87 -5.16 14.67
C ARG A 121 -3.72 -5.09 13.38
N GLN A 122 -3.24 -4.32 12.41
CA GLN A 122 -3.95 -4.11 11.14
C GLN A 122 -3.32 -4.84 9.94
N GLY A 123 -2.16 -5.49 10.14
CA GLY A 123 -1.41 -6.13 9.07
C GLY A 123 -1.17 -5.17 7.89
N LEU A 124 -1.34 -5.67 6.66
CA LEU A 124 -1.26 -4.82 5.46
C LEU A 124 -2.45 -3.87 5.32
N SER A 125 -3.59 -4.13 5.97
CA SER A 125 -4.75 -3.23 5.89
C SER A 125 -4.45 -1.82 6.40
N ALA A 126 -3.37 -1.63 7.16
CA ALA A 126 -2.87 -0.34 7.61
C ALA A 126 -2.44 0.61 6.47
N ILE A 127 -2.06 0.06 5.32
CA ILE A 127 -1.53 0.84 4.18
C ILE A 127 -2.43 0.79 2.94
N TYR A 128 -3.58 0.14 3.07
CA TYR A 128 -4.64 0.14 2.06
C TYR A 128 -5.72 1.18 2.40
N PRO A 129 -6.46 1.68 1.42
CA PRO A 129 -6.41 1.33 -0.01
C PRO A 129 -5.15 1.85 -0.71
N ALA A 130 -4.81 1.26 -1.85
CA ALA A 130 -3.76 1.79 -2.71
C ALA A 130 -4.10 3.23 -3.13
N PRO A 131 -3.08 4.12 -3.25
CA PRO A 131 -3.25 5.48 -3.73
C PRO A 131 -3.79 5.53 -5.16
N GLY A 132 -4.36 6.69 -5.50
CA GLY A 132 -4.65 7.02 -6.89
C GLY A 132 -3.37 7.13 -7.74
N PRO A 133 -3.45 6.91 -9.06
CA PRO A 133 -2.29 6.96 -9.95
C PRO A 133 -1.60 8.33 -10.01
N ASP A 134 -2.31 9.41 -9.67
CA ASP A 134 -1.82 10.79 -9.77
C ASP A 134 -1.09 11.28 -8.51
N GLU A 135 -0.91 10.43 -7.50
CA GLU A 135 -0.32 10.84 -6.21
C GLU A 135 1.22 10.93 -6.24
N GLY A 136 1.87 10.66 -7.38
CA GLY A 136 3.30 10.86 -7.59
C GLY A 136 4.23 10.00 -6.71
N ARG A 137 3.69 9.06 -5.93
CA ARG A 137 4.41 8.14 -5.06
C ARG A 137 4.50 6.75 -5.68
N VAL A 138 5.62 6.08 -5.47
CA VAL A 138 5.71 4.64 -5.70
C VAL A 138 4.77 3.95 -4.73
N TRP A 139 3.89 3.14 -5.28
CA TRP A 139 3.15 2.12 -4.56
C TRP A 139 3.15 0.90 -5.46
N ARG A 140 3.68 -0.23 -4.98
CA ARG A 140 3.64 -1.49 -5.72
C ARG A 140 3.45 -2.67 -4.78
N GLU A 141 2.52 -3.54 -5.15
CA GLU A 141 2.42 -4.88 -4.59
C GLU A 141 3.62 -5.72 -5.01
N LEU A 142 4.12 -6.54 -4.09
CA LEU A 142 5.19 -7.51 -4.33
C LEU A 142 5.05 -8.68 -3.36
N MET A 143 5.91 -9.68 -3.53
CA MET A 143 6.02 -10.82 -2.61
C MET A 143 7.40 -10.79 -1.93
N VAL A 144 7.43 -11.00 -0.62
CA VAL A 144 8.67 -11.08 0.17
C VAL A 144 8.64 -12.36 1.00
N GLY A 145 9.59 -13.27 0.79
CA GLY A 145 9.59 -14.57 1.45
C GLY A 145 8.30 -15.39 1.24
N GLY A 146 7.49 -15.10 0.23
CA GLY A 146 6.17 -15.74 0.03
C GLY A 146 5.00 -15.07 0.78
N TYR A 147 5.24 -13.96 1.47
CA TYR A 147 4.19 -13.11 2.05
C TYR A 147 3.81 -11.97 1.10
N PRO A 148 2.54 -11.55 1.09
CA PRO A 148 2.17 -10.32 0.41
C PRO A 148 2.89 -9.14 1.06
N ALA A 149 3.29 -8.19 0.23
CA ALA A 149 3.97 -6.99 0.66
C ALA A 149 3.64 -5.82 -0.27
N VAL A 150 3.92 -4.61 0.21
CA VAL A 150 3.79 -3.39 -0.57
C VAL A 150 5.05 -2.55 -0.37
N ALA A 151 5.65 -2.11 -1.48
CA ALA A 151 6.71 -1.12 -1.45
C ALA A 151 6.12 0.27 -1.69
N THR A 152 6.49 1.22 -0.84
CA THR A 152 6.08 2.62 -0.93
C THR A 152 7.30 3.56 -0.89
N ALA A 153 7.28 4.59 -1.72
CA ALA A 153 8.28 5.65 -1.71
C ALA A 153 7.69 6.95 -2.26
N GLU A 154 7.96 8.08 -1.60
CA GLU A 154 7.71 9.40 -2.16
C GLU A 154 8.91 9.85 -3.00
N ASP A 155 10.13 9.54 -2.55
CA ASP A 155 11.38 9.75 -3.26
C ASP A 155 12.11 8.41 -3.45
N PRO A 156 11.84 7.68 -4.55
CA PRO A 156 12.38 6.34 -4.77
C PRO A 156 13.89 6.31 -5.04
N GLU A 157 14.56 7.47 -5.20
CA GLU A 157 16.02 7.52 -5.32
C GLU A 157 16.74 7.40 -3.98
N TRP A 158 16.07 7.79 -2.90
CA TRP A 158 16.69 7.93 -1.58
C TRP A 158 16.01 7.12 -0.49
N TYR A 159 14.74 6.80 -0.66
CA TYR A 159 13.94 6.20 0.39
C TYR A 159 12.97 5.18 -0.18
N CYS A 160 12.86 4.04 0.48
CA CYS A 160 11.73 3.16 0.24
C CYS A 160 11.40 2.33 1.46
N THR A 161 10.12 2.17 1.73
CA THR A 161 9.58 1.27 2.74
C THR A 161 8.92 0.07 2.08
N VAL A 162 9.16 -1.12 2.61
CA VAL A 162 8.43 -2.34 2.27
C VAL A 162 7.71 -2.80 3.53
N MET A 163 6.37 -2.82 3.48
CA MET A 163 5.53 -3.43 4.50
C MET A 163 5.21 -4.86 4.07
N VAL A 164 5.49 -5.84 4.93
CA VAL A 164 5.23 -7.25 4.68
C VAL A 164 4.14 -7.75 5.64
N GLY A 165 3.08 -8.34 5.09
CA GLY A 165 2.01 -8.97 5.88
C GLY A 165 2.39 -10.37 6.31
N LEU A 166 2.77 -10.55 7.58
CA LEU A 166 3.12 -11.85 8.15
C LEU A 166 1.89 -12.67 8.55
N ALA A 167 0.77 -11.98 8.84
CA ALA A 167 -0.57 -12.51 8.99
C ALA A 167 -1.56 -11.39 8.60
N ASP A 168 -2.86 -11.68 8.55
CA ASP A 168 -3.87 -10.67 8.18
C ASP A 168 -3.82 -9.43 9.08
N ASP A 169 -3.46 -9.62 10.35
CA ASP A 169 -3.38 -8.57 11.38
C ASP A 169 -1.96 -8.26 11.86
N ALA A 170 -0.93 -8.88 11.26
CA ALA A 170 0.47 -8.73 11.67
C ALA A 170 1.36 -8.32 10.48
N ALA A 171 2.14 -7.25 10.65
CA ALA A 171 3.06 -6.78 9.62
C ALA A 171 4.42 -6.33 10.19
N VAL A 172 5.43 -6.37 9.33
CA VAL A 172 6.75 -5.79 9.59
C VAL A 172 7.06 -4.77 8.49
N GLY A 173 7.53 -3.59 8.91
CA GLY A 173 8.00 -2.55 8.01
C GLY A 173 9.51 -2.53 7.93
N VAL A 174 10.06 -2.49 6.73
CA VAL A 174 11.49 -2.36 6.48
C VAL A 174 11.71 -1.15 5.59
N ALA A 175 12.53 -0.21 6.02
CA ALA A 175 12.89 0.94 5.20
C ALA A 175 14.40 0.99 4.96
N LEU A 176 14.78 1.33 3.74
CA LEU A 176 16.14 1.78 3.43
C LEU A 176 16.12 3.28 3.17
N ILE A 177 17.12 3.95 3.73
CA ILE A 177 17.37 5.37 3.53
C ILE A 177 18.80 5.51 2.99
N GLY A 178 18.96 6.37 1.98
CA GLY A 178 20.23 6.62 1.31
C GLY A 178 20.31 5.95 -0.07
N ARG A 179 21.11 6.54 -0.96
CA ARG A 179 21.36 6.03 -2.32
C ARG A 179 21.92 4.61 -2.29
N VAL A 180 21.43 3.76 -3.19
CA VAL A 180 21.92 2.39 -3.38
C VAL A 180 22.81 2.34 -4.63
N GLY A 181 24.02 2.92 -4.53
CA GLY A 181 24.96 3.00 -5.66
C GLY A 181 24.38 3.70 -6.89
N ASP A 182 25.04 3.56 -8.04
CA ASP A 182 24.76 4.41 -9.21
C ASP A 182 23.55 3.96 -10.05
N THR A 183 22.98 2.77 -9.79
CA THR A 183 22.01 2.14 -10.70
C THR A 183 20.90 1.30 -10.02
N ARG A 184 20.82 1.22 -8.68
CA ARG A 184 19.86 0.31 -8.04
C ARG A 184 18.63 1.04 -7.51
N ASP A 185 17.46 0.54 -7.91
CA ASP A 185 16.14 0.85 -7.33
C ASP A 185 16.18 0.60 -5.81
N VAL A 186 16.01 1.66 -5.01
CA VAL A 186 16.03 1.57 -3.53
C VAL A 186 14.94 0.63 -3.05
N CYS A 187 13.76 0.63 -3.66
CA CYS A 187 12.68 -0.27 -3.29
C CYS A 187 13.01 -1.74 -3.59
N ALA A 188 13.79 -2.04 -4.63
CA ALA A 188 14.24 -3.40 -4.90
C ALA A 188 15.22 -3.86 -3.82
N ALA A 189 16.17 -3.01 -3.43
CA ALA A 189 17.09 -3.29 -2.32
C ALA A 189 16.37 -3.40 -0.96
N THR A 190 15.34 -2.58 -0.74
CA THR A 190 14.51 -2.69 0.47
C THR A 190 13.76 -4.01 0.49
N GLY A 191 13.23 -4.48 -0.65
CA GLY A 191 12.61 -5.80 -0.77
C GLY A 191 13.57 -6.95 -0.41
N GLN A 192 14.82 -6.88 -0.87
CA GLN A 192 15.86 -7.85 -0.50
C GLN A 192 16.18 -7.80 1.00
N SER A 193 16.21 -6.62 1.59
CA SER A 193 16.42 -6.44 3.03
C SER A 193 15.24 -6.98 3.84
N ALA A 194 14.01 -6.80 3.34
CA ALA A 194 12.82 -7.36 3.94
C ALA A 194 12.81 -8.89 3.89
N ASP A 195 13.34 -9.50 2.83
CA ASP A 195 13.48 -10.96 2.74
C ASP A 195 14.43 -11.52 3.81
N LEU A 196 15.52 -10.81 4.11
CA LEU A 196 16.43 -11.14 5.21
C LEU A 196 15.72 -11.08 6.57
N VAL A 197 14.90 -10.05 6.79
CA VAL A 197 14.10 -9.91 8.03
C VAL A 197 13.09 -11.05 8.16
N VAL A 198 12.31 -11.33 7.12
CA VAL A 198 11.32 -12.42 7.11
C VAL A 198 11.99 -13.77 7.35
N THR A 199 13.14 -14.01 6.74
CA THR A 199 13.94 -15.22 6.94
C THR A 199 14.39 -15.37 8.40
N THR A 200 14.80 -14.28 9.05
CA THR A 200 15.19 -14.29 10.46
C THR A 200 14.00 -14.56 11.37
N LEU A 201 12.87 -13.90 11.13
CA LEU A 201 11.63 -14.08 11.91
C LEU A 201 11.08 -15.51 11.80
N ARG A 202 11.09 -16.11 10.59
CA ARG A 202 10.67 -17.50 10.39
C ARG A 202 11.45 -18.49 11.24
N LYS A 203 12.75 -18.25 11.46
CA LYS A 203 13.60 -19.12 12.29
C LYS A 203 13.27 -19.05 13.79
N GLN A 204 12.42 -18.11 14.20
CA GLN A 204 11.98 -17.95 15.59
C GLN A 204 10.68 -18.69 15.88
N VAL A 205 10.00 -19.23 14.87
CA VAL A 205 8.77 -20.00 15.07
C VAL A 205 9.08 -21.21 15.96
N GLY A 206 8.38 -21.31 17.09
CA GLY A 206 8.52 -22.42 18.04
C GLY A 206 9.74 -22.34 18.97
N ARG A 207 10.45 -21.22 19.01
CA ARG A 207 11.42 -20.90 20.08
C ARG A 207 10.74 -20.12 21.20
#